data_AF-M4SC96-F1
#
_entry.id   AF-M4SC96-F1
#
_cell.length_a   1.000
_cell.length_b   1.000
_cell.length_c   1.000
_cell.angle_alpha   90.00
_cell.angle_beta   90.00
_cell.angle_gamma   90.00
#
_symmetry.space_group_name_H-M   'P 1'
#
loop_
_entity.id
_entity.type
_entity.pdbx_description
1 polymer ?
#
loop_
_entity_poly.entity_id
_entity_poly.type
_entity_poly.pdbx_seq_one_letter_code
_entity_poly.pdbx_strand_id
1 'polypeptide(L)'
;MEGEEDRRILRLLADELDAVCGRLERLGGVLCDNITLNAELIVELQALDDIGQRQAAIARILRAADLPQAAQGITLESIRRRLGTACPGNGNSP
;
A
#
# COMPACT_ATOMS: atom_id res chain seq x y z
N MET A 1 -19.70 -13.49 15.27
CA MET A 1 -20.09 -12.81 14.01
C MET A 1 -19.27 -11.54 13.77
N GLU A 2 -18.82 -10.80 14.79
CA GLU A 2 -18.02 -9.56 14.63
C GLU A 2 -16.75 -9.73 13.77
N GLY A 3 -16.00 -10.82 13.93
CA GLY A 3 -14.76 -11.02 13.16
C GLY A 3 -14.91 -11.30 11.66
N GLU A 4 -16.12 -11.63 11.18
CA GLU A 4 -16.38 -11.87 9.75
C GLU A 4 -16.81 -10.59 9.03
N GLU A 5 -17.56 -9.73 9.71
CA GLU A 5 -17.92 -8.39 9.25
C GLU A 5 -16.70 -7.48 9.15
N ASP A 6 -15.84 -7.46 10.17
CA ASP A 6 -14.57 -6.72 10.15
C ASP A 6 -13.71 -7.14 8.96
N ARG A 7 -13.62 -8.45 8.71
CA ARG A 7 -12.85 -8.99 7.59
C ARG A 7 -13.43 -8.62 6.23
N ARG A 8 -14.76 -8.49 6.14
CA ARG A 8 -15.45 -8.02 4.93
C ARG A 8 -15.16 -6.54 4.68
N ILE A 9 -15.17 -5.71 5.72
CA ILE A 9 -14.84 -4.28 5.62
C ILE A 9 -13.38 -4.10 5.18
N LEU A 10 -12.43 -4.85 5.77
CA LEU A 10 -11.02 -4.81 5.37
C LEU A 10 -10.82 -5.20 3.90
N ARG A 11 -11.58 -6.18 3.42
CA ARG A 11 -11.52 -6.61 2.01
C ARG A 11 -12.04 -5.53 1.06
N LEU A 12 -13.16 -4.88 1.41
CA LEU A 12 -13.69 -3.75 0.64
C LEU A 12 -12.70 -2.58 0.59
N LEU A 13 -12.06 -2.26 1.70
CA LEU A 13 -11.01 -1.22 1.74
C LEU A 13 -9.81 -1.59 0.87
N ALA A 14 -9.41 -2.86 0.85
CA ALA A 14 -8.35 -3.34 -0.04
C ALA A 14 -8.73 -3.23 -1.52
N ASP A 15 -9.98 -3.54 -1.86
CA ASP A 15 -10.49 -3.45 -3.23
C ASP A 15 -10.56 -1.99 -3.72
N GLU A 16 -10.95 -1.05 -2.85
CA GLU A 16 -10.92 0.38 -3.17
C GLU A 16 -9.48 0.90 -3.36
N LEU A 17 -8.53 0.45 -2.53
CA LEU A 17 -7.12 0.79 -2.70
C LEU A 17 -6.57 0.29 -4.03
N ASP A 18 -6.90 -0.94 -4.44
CA ASP A 18 -6.51 -1.47 -5.74
C ASP A 18 -7.19 -0.74 -6.91
N ALA A 19 -8.46 -0.34 -6.76
CA ALA A 19 -9.16 0.44 -7.77
C ALA A 19 -8.48 1.81 -7.98
N VAL A 20 -8.02 2.45 -6.90
CA VAL A 20 -7.24 3.69 -6.97
C VAL A 20 -5.86 3.45 -7.59
N CYS A 21 -5.13 2.41 -7.19
CA CYS A 21 -3.87 2.01 -7.84
C CYS A 21 -4.03 1.84 -9.34
N GLY A 22 -5.03 1.07 -9.78
CA GLY A 22 -5.26 0.84 -11.21
C GLY A 22 -5.62 2.12 -11.98
N ARG A 23 -6.16 3.15 -11.33
CA ARG A 23 -6.34 4.49 -11.93
C ARG A 23 -5.02 5.25 -12.01
N LEU A 24 -4.18 5.18 -10.98
CA LEU A 24 -2.86 5.81 -10.97
C LEU A 24 -1.93 5.19 -12.01
N GLU A 25 -1.91 3.87 -12.14
CA GLU A 25 -1.12 3.15 -13.15
C GLU A 25 -1.56 3.51 -14.56
N ARG A 26 -2.87 3.59 -14.82
CA ARG A 26 -3.39 4.04 -16.13
C ARG A 26 -2.98 5.48 -16.43
N LEU A 27 -3.06 6.38 -15.44
CA LEU A 27 -2.65 7.77 -15.61
C LEU A 27 -1.13 7.85 -15.86
N GLY A 28 -0.32 7.10 -15.11
CA GLY A 28 1.11 7.00 -15.30
C GLY A 28 1.47 6.49 -16.69
N GLY A 29 0.77 5.46 -17.19
CA GLY A 29 0.95 4.95 -18.56
C GLY A 29 0.68 6.03 -19.62
N VAL A 30 -0.44 6.75 -19.51
CA VAL A 30 -0.78 7.86 -20.43
C VAL A 30 0.26 8.98 -20.40
N LEU A 31 0.81 9.30 -19.23
CA LEU A 31 1.84 10.32 -19.08
C LEU A 31 3.20 9.85 -19.60
N CYS A 32 3.54 8.57 -19.41
CA CYS A 32 4.77 7.97 -19.90
C CYS A 32 4.83 7.89 -21.43
N ASP A 33 3.69 7.70 -22.09
CA ASP A 33 3.58 7.65 -23.56
C ASP A 33 3.89 9.00 -24.23
N ASN A 34 3.88 10.11 -23.47
CA ASN A 34 4.32 11.41 -23.95
C ASN A 34 5.75 11.70 -23.46
N ILE A 35 6.74 11.46 -24.32
CA ILE A 35 8.18 11.62 -24.03
C ILE A 35 8.54 13.00 -23.46
N THR A 36 7.90 14.08 -23.93
CA THR A 36 8.18 15.44 -23.45
C THR A 36 7.66 15.64 -22.03
N LEU A 37 6.43 15.20 -21.74
CA LEU A 37 5.86 15.26 -20.39
C LEU A 37 6.56 14.31 -19.43
N ASN A 38 7.00 13.15 -19.90
CA ASN A 38 7.72 12.16 -19.09
C ASN A 38 9.04 12.74 -18.57
N ALA A 39 9.81 13.43 -19.43
CA ALA A 39 11.06 14.07 -19.02
C ALA A 39 10.84 15.22 -18.01
N GLU A 40 9.76 16.00 -18.17
CA GLU A 40 9.43 17.12 -17.27
C GLU A 40 8.82 16.68 -15.94
N LEU A 41 8.10 15.56 -15.92
CA LEU A 41 7.33 15.08 -14.77
C LEU A 41 7.89 13.79 -14.17
N ILE A 42 9.13 13.39 -14.50
CA ILE A 42 9.72 12.13 -14.04
C ILE A 42 9.69 11.98 -12.52
N VAL A 43 9.89 13.07 -11.77
CA VAL A 43 9.84 13.08 -10.30
C VAL A 43 8.41 12.83 -9.80
N GLU A 44 7.41 13.45 -10.44
CA GLU A 44 6.01 13.25 -10.09
C GLU A 44 5.53 11.85 -10.47
N LEU A 45 6.01 11.30 -11.60
CA LEU A 45 5.74 9.92 -11.99
C LEU A 45 6.35 8.91 -11.00
N GLN A 46 7.56 9.18 -10.51
CA GLN A 46 8.18 8.37 -9.44
C GLN A 46 7.39 8.47 -8.12
N ALA A 47 6.87 9.66 -7.79
CA ALA A 47 6.04 9.84 -6.61
C ALA A 47 4.70 9.09 -6.74
N LEU A 48 4.09 9.10 -7.93
CA LEU A 48 2.87 8.32 -8.22
C LEU A 48 3.12 6.81 -8.13
N ASP A 49 4.25 6.32 -8.64
CA ASP A 49 4.65 4.92 -8.52
C ASP A 49 4.85 4.50 -7.06
N ASP A 50 5.57 5.29 -6.27
CA ASP A 50 5.75 5.04 -4.82
C ASP A 50 4.41 5.04 -4.07
N ILE A 51 3.46 5.91 -4.42
CA ILE A 51 2.10 5.89 -3.86
C ILE A 51 1.37 4.60 -4.25
N GLY A 52 1.44 4.18 -5.51
CA GLY A 52 0.83 2.94 -5.99
C GLY A 52 1.39 1.70 -5.28
N GLN A 53 2.72 1.61 -5.16
CA GLN A 53 3.38 0.53 -4.43
C GLN A 53 2.95 0.48 -2.95
N ARG A 54 2.81 1.65 -2.30
CA ARG A 54 2.34 1.72 -0.91
C ARG A 54 0.90 1.26 -0.78
N GLN A 55 0.02 1.69 -1.67
CA GLN A 55 -1.40 1.31 -1.66
C GLN A 55 -1.56 -0.20 -1.91
N ALA A 56 -0.83 -0.76 -2.87
CA ALA A 56 -0.82 -2.20 -3.14
C ALA A 56 -0.31 -3.01 -1.94
N ALA A 57 0.73 -2.54 -1.25
CA ALA A 57 1.23 -3.16 -0.04
C ALA A 57 0.17 -3.13 1.08
N ILE A 58 -0.53 -2.02 1.28
CA ILE A 58 -1.60 -1.90 2.28
C ILE A 58 -2.78 -2.82 1.93
N ALA A 59 -3.23 -2.83 0.68
CA ALA A 59 -4.30 -3.72 0.22
C ALA A 59 -3.94 -5.20 0.48
N ARG A 60 -2.67 -5.58 0.29
CA ARG A 60 -2.18 -6.93 0.58
C ARG A 60 -2.24 -7.28 2.07
N ILE A 61 -1.93 -6.34 2.98
CA ILE A 61 -2.07 -6.54 4.44
C ILE A 61 -3.53 -6.71 4.82
N LEU A 62 -4.40 -5.84 4.29
CA LEU A 62 -5.83 -5.85 4.62
C LEU A 62 -6.52 -7.15 4.18
N ARG A 63 -6.01 -7.80 3.12
CA ARG A 63 -6.50 -9.12 2.66
C ARG A 63 -5.86 -10.29 3.38
N ALA A 64 -4.80 -10.09 4.16
CA ALA A 64 -4.11 -11.17 4.83
C ALA A 64 -4.99 -11.82 5.90
N ALA A 65 -4.84 -13.13 6.05
CA ALA A 65 -5.51 -13.85 7.13
C ALA A 65 -4.96 -13.44 8.51
N ASP A 66 -3.69 -13.07 8.57
CA ASP A 66 -2.99 -12.63 9.78
C ASP A 66 -2.33 -11.28 9.50
N LEU A 67 -2.98 -10.19 9.94
CA LEU A 67 -2.50 -8.82 9.76
C LEU A 67 -1.11 -8.61 10.39
N PRO A 68 -0.87 -9.04 11.65
CA PRO A 68 0.46 -8.96 12.27
C PRO A 68 1.56 -9.64 11.44
N GLN A 69 1.32 -10.86 10.95
CA GLN A 69 2.31 -11.58 10.14
C GLN A 69 2.54 -10.92 8.77
N ALA A 70 1.46 -10.46 8.13
CA ALA A 70 1.57 -9.76 6.85
C ALA A 70 2.29 -8.41 6.97
N ALA A 71 2.11 -7.69 8.08
CA ALA A 71 2.83 -6.47 8.39
C ALA A 71 4.35 -6.66 8.50
N GLN A 72 4.79 -7.82 9.01
CA GLN A 72 6.21 -8.16 9.15
C GLN A 72 6.87 -8.54 7.81
N GLY A 73 6.10 -9.04 6.85
CA GLY A 73 6.59 -9.43 5.52
C GLY A 73 6.75 -8.28 4.51
N ILE A 74 6.50 -7.04 4.92
CA ILE A 74 6.55 -5.88 4.03
C ILE A 74 7.99 -5.44 3.79
N THR A 75 8.38 -5.39 2.52
CA THR A 75 9.68 -4.89 2.07
C THR A 75 9.73 -3.37 1.93
N LEU A 76 8.57 -2.69 1.91
CA LEU A 76 8.46 -1.24 1.95
C LEU A 76 8.76 -0.68 3.34
N GLU A 77 9.99 -0.20 3.50
CA GLU A 77 10.54 0.34 4.76
C GLU A 77 9.71 1.49 5.36
N SER A 78 9.02 2.26 4.52
CA SER A 78 8.13 3.35 4.97
C SER A 78 6.90 2.83 5.72
N ILE A 79 6.30 1.75 5.23
CA ILE A 79 5.15 1.10 5.85
C ILE A 79 5.60 0.29 7.07
N ARG A 80 6.73 -0.42 6.96
CA ARG A 80 7.34 -1.15 8.07
C ARG A 80 7.61 -0.25 9.27
N ARG A 81 8.17 0.94 9.05
CA ARG A 81 8.40 1.93 10.13
C ARG A 81 7.11 2.41 10.77
N ARG A 82 6.08 2.74 9.98
CA ARG A 82 4.79 3.22 10.50
C ARG A 82 4.02 2.14 11.25
N LEU A 83 4.08 0.89 10.78
CA LEU A 83 3.47 -0.25 11.48
C LEU A 83 4.23 -0.61 12.77
N GLY A 84 5.56 -0.55 12.76
CA GLY A 84 6.38 -0.73 13.97
C GLY A 84 6.07 0.29 15.07
N THR A 85 5.71 1.52 14.71
CA THR A 85 5.26 2.52 15.70
C THR A 85 3.82 2.31 16.19
N ALA A 86 2.98 1.60 15.43
CA ALA A 86 1.58 1.35 15.78
C ALA A 86 1.37 0.04 16.55
N CYS A 87 2.25 -0.95 16.37
CA CYS A 87 2.31 -2.18 17.16
C CYS A 87 3.61 -2.22 17.97
N PRO A 88 3.72 -1.49 19.10
CA PRO A 88 4.80 -1.73 20.05
C PRO A 88 4.63 -3.15 20.60
N GLY A 89 5.53 -4.05 20.21
CA GLY A 89 5.62 -5.38 20.79
C GLY A 89 5.81 -5.27 22.30
N ASN A 90 4.87 -5.85 23.03
CA ASN A 90 4.97 -6.11 24.45
C ASN A 90 6.07 -7.18 24.64
N GLY A 91 7.25 -6.83 25.17
CA GLY A 91 8.27 -7.84 25.51
C GLY A 91 9.71 -7.35 25.62
N ASN A 92 10.10 -7.01 26.86
CA ASN A 92 11.40 -7.25 27.50
C ASN A 92 12.65 -6.49 26.99
N SER A 93 13.00 -5.41 27.71
CA SER A 93 14.36 -4.89 27.81
C SER A 93 15.23 -5.83 28.67
N PRO A 94 16.51 -6.07 28.33
CA PRO A 94 17.55 -6.32 29.33
C PRO A 94 17.98 -5.01 30.03
#